data_AF-A0A2S2QSR5-F1
#
_entry.id   AF-A0A2S2QSR5-F1
#
_cell.length_a   1.000
_cell.length_b   1.000
_cell.length_c   1.000
_cell.angle_alpha   90.00
_cell.angle_beta   90.00
_cell.angle_gamma   90.00
#
_symmetry.space_group_name_H-M   'P 1'
#
loop_
_entity.id
_entity.type
_entity.pdbx_description
1 polymer ?
#
loop_
_entity_poly.entity_id
_entity_poly.type
_entity_poly.pdbx_seq_one_letter_code
_entity_poly.pdbx_strand_id
1 'polypeptide(L)'
;MNSGNGKHLVMSSSSELSNRLQKLNLNCLPELKLQSIMSNIKNNYESIFSWEIYEKTEKSRNKMMDVLEKVTQKQDILFESNSFDFNRLYLGLISCFEIFLNGEFSKALTFINNLILTLNHTKMDTFFQPISDACYHVVYATKVYIKAFILDDNIEQGLQNIKPSSSFNRVEKAAIYAIKSKIFLEYPPEGNIIALEFAESTRNFNDAELYWITIWLKAKGRKRRFYNKFTLPSRDELEGAKKLSSCEDNPELLLCASQVFCETGFILKKSGTPENYRDSNKYYKLSADLTLKAYKLATNNLRLLYHCLLVYMDLPWFLIQNNLNVLTFIVSKLSQTQNINKVDATLGRYYQKIEKNNNKAKIYLEKASKNGSFSSSLQLFKVECLLKPVEDFPVVQYLDSLQYFLFMI
;
A
#
# COMPACT_ATOMS: atom_id res chain seq x y z
N MET A 1 -29.67 14.74 48.68
CA MET A 1 -28.27 14.25 48.62
C MET A 1 -28.18 13.42 47.34
N ASN A 2 -27.76 14.04 46.22
CA ASN A 2 -26.42 13.93 45.61
C ASN A 2 -26.04 12.46 45.34
N SER A 3 -25.55 11.99 44.21
CA SER A 3 -25.06 12.48 42.89
C SER A 3 -24.46 11.20 42.26
N GLY A 4 -24.36 10.94 40.97
CA GLY A 4 -24.49 11.75 39.78
C GLY A 4 -24.32 10.90 38.52
N ASN A 5 -24.62 11.55 37.40
CA ASN A 5 -24.59 11.06 36.04
C ASN A 5 -23.18 10.68 35.56
N GLY A 6 -23.02 9.46 35.05
CA GLY A 6 -21.90 9.08 34.18
C GLY A 6 -22.21 9.45 32.72
N LYS A 7 -21.96 10.71 32.33
CA LYS A 7 -21.86 11.10 30.92
C LYS A 7 -20.53 10.58 30.38
N HIS A 8 -20.54 9.53 29.57
CA HIS A 8 -19.41 9.21 28.71
C HIS A 8 -19.29 10.31 27.64
N LEU A 9 -18.26 11.14 27.79
CA LEU A 9 -17.93 12.20 26.84
C LEU A 9 -17.64 11.61 25.46
N VAL A 10 -18.47 11.98 24.48
CA VAL A 10 -18.06 12.08 23.08
C VAL A 10 -17.27 13.38 22.96
N MET A 11 -15.94 13.30 23.02
CA MET A 11 -15.05 14.47 22.83
C MET A 11 -14.81 14.71 21.36
N SER A 12 -15.34 15.82 20.85
CA SER A 12 -15.11 16.35 19.51
C SER A 12 -13.67 16.82 19.31
N SER A 13 -13.09 16.54 18.15
CA SER A 13 -11.74 16.87 17.70
C SER A 13 -11.34 18.36 17.77
N SER A 14 -12.26 19.29 18.02
CA SER A 14 -11.97 20.73 18.14
C SER A 14 -11.38 21.14 19.50
N SER A 15 -11.74 20.47 20.60
CA SER A 15 -11.30 20.87 21.94
C SER A 15 -9.84 20.52 22.23
N GLU A 16 -9.35 19.42 21.64
CA GLU A 16 -7.96 18.99 21.74
C GLU A 16 -7.03 19.91 20.90
N LEU A 17 -7.54 20.42 19.79
CA LEU A 17 -6.84 21.37 18.90
C LEU A 17 -6.70 22.75 19.57
N SER A 18 -7.77 23.28 20.17
CA SER A 18 -7.78 24.57 20.87
C SER A 18 -6.83 24.56 22.08
N ASN A 19 -6.83 23.46 22.86
CA ASN A 19 -5.90 23.27 23.98
C ASN A 19 -4.43 23.15 23.56
N ARG A 20 -4.13 22.61 22.37
CA ARG A 20 -2.77 22.55 21.82
C ARG A 20 -2.30 23.89 21.23
N LEU A 21 -3.20 24.66 20.60
CA LEU A 21 -2.90 25.99 20.06
C LEU A 21 -2.60 27.00 21.18
N GLN A 22 -3.30 26.94 22.32
CA GLN A 22 -3.00 27.78 23.48
C GLN A 22 -1.61 27.52 24.08
N LYS A 23 -1.07 26.30 23.98
CA LYS A 23 0.26 25.95 24.50
C LYS A 23 1.42 26.42 23.62
N LEU A 24 1.19 26.74 22.35
CA LEU A 24 2.27 27.01 21.39
C LEU A 24 2.70 28.47 21.29
N ASN A 25 2.08 29.40 22.05
CA ASN A 25 2.49 30.81 22.11
C ASN A 25 2.75 31.45 20.71
N LEU A 26 1.99 31.00 19.71
CA LEU A 26 2.03 31.54 18.36
C LEU A 26 1.15 32.79 18.34
N ASN A 27 1.66 33.88 17.77
CA ASN A 27 0.85 35.08 17.51
C ASN A 27 -0.25 34.72 16.50
N CYS A 28 -1.43 34.38 17.00
CA CYS A 28 -2.52 33.83 16.22
C CYS A 28 -3.24 34.89 15.36
N LEU A 29 -3.51 34.56 14.09
CA LEU A 29 -4.73 35.03 13.43
C LEU A 29 -5.92 34.79 14.38
N PRO A 30 -6.92 35.68 14.42
CA PRO A 30 -8.10 35.47 15.26
C PRO A 30 -8.67 34.07 15.03
N GLU A 31 -8.91 33.31 16.10
CA GLU A 31 -9.32 31.88 16.06
C GLU A 31 -10.48 31.62 15.08
N LEU A 32 -11.40 32.60 14.96
CA LEU A 32 -12.51 32.63 14.00
C LEU A 32 -12.07 32.66 12.53
N LYS A 33 -11.03 33.44 12.17
CA LYS A 33 -10.50 33.53 10.80
C LYS A 33 -9.81 32.22 10.41
N LEU A 34 -9.06 31.61 11.34
CA LEU A 34 -8.44 30.30 11.12
C LEU A 34 -9.50 29.20 10.90
N GLN A 35 -10.53 29.14 11.75
CA GLN A 35 -11.62 28.17 11.61
C GLN A 35 -12.37 28.32 10.28
N SER A 36 -12.62 29.56 9.84
CA SER A 36 -13.25 29.85 8.56
C SER A 36 -12.41 29.35 7.38
N ILE A 37 -11.10 29.65 7.37
CA ILE A 37 -10.17 29.19 6.34
C ILE A 37 -10.10 27.66 6.28
N MET A 38 -9.93 27.01 7.43
CA MET A 38 -9.85 25.54 7.50
C MET A 38 -11.16 24.89 7.02
N SER A 39 -12.30 25.47 7.36
CA SER A 39 -13.62 25.00 6.90
C SER A 39 -13.78 25.18 5.39
N ASN A 40 -13.34 26.32 4.84
CA ASN A 40 -13.32 26.56 3.40
C ASN A 40 -12.48 25.51 2.67
N ILE A 41 -11.26 25.22 3.17
CA ILE A 41 -10.39 24.19 2.59
C ILE A 41 -11.07 22.83 2.59
N LYS A 42 -11.62 22.42 3.74
CA LYS A 42 -12.29 21.12 3.90
C LYS A 42 -13.49 20.96 2.97
N ASN A 43 -14.26 22.04 2.73
CA ASN A 43 -15.49 21.96 1.97
C ASN A 43 -15.28 22.11 0.46
N ASN A 44 -14.28 22.87 0.03
CA ASN A 44 -14.12 23.26 -1.38
C ASN A 44 -12.91 22.63 -2.07
N TYR A 45 -12.02 21.97 -1.33
CA TYR A 45 -10.77 21.42 -1.86
C TYR A 45 -10.52 20.00 -1.35
N GLU A 46 -10.20 19.09 -2.26
CA GLU A 46 -9.70 17.76 -1.90
C GLU A 46 -8.28 17.82 -1.29
N SER A 47 -8.17 17.53 0.00
CA SER A 47 -6.90 17.34 0.72
C SER A 47 -6.97 16.13 1.63
N ILE A 48 -5.83 15.54 2.02
CA ILE A 48 -5.85 14.40 2.95
C ILE A 48 -6.51 14.74 4.30
N PHE A 49 -6.49 16.01 4.70
CA PHE A 49 -7.14 16.53 5.90
C PHE A 49 -8.66 16.71 5.75
N SER A 50 -9.18 16.81 4.53
CA SER A 50 -10.63 16.92 4.24
C SER A 50 -11.35 15.56 4.21
N TRP A 51 -10.61 14.45 4.28
CA TRP A 51 -11.18 13.11 4.06
C TRP A 51 -11.60 12.39 5.32
N GLU A 52 -11.37 12.99 6.49
CA GLU A 52 -11.85 12.48 7.79
C GLU A 52 -11.38 11.04 8.06
N ILE A 53 -10.16 10.71 7.65
CA ILE A 53 -9.61 9.33 7.66
C ILE A 53 -9.85 8.66 9.01
N TYR A 54 -9.35 9.27 10.09
CA TYR A 54 -9.45 8.71 11.45
C TYR A 54 -10.87 8.69 12.03
N GLU A 55 -11.75 9.57 11.58
CA GLU A 55 -13.15 9.58 12.01
C GLU A 55 -13.91 8.41 11.35
N LYS A 56 -13.59 8.11 10.09
CA LYS A 56 -14.23 7.04 9.31
C LYS A 56 -13.65 5.64 9.55
N THR A 57 -12.42 5.53 10.03
CA THR A 57 -11.76 4.24 10.28
C THR A 57 -11.61 3.91 11.76
N GLU A 58 -12.47 4.47 12.63
CA GLU A 58 -12.58 4.28 14.08
C GLU A 58 -11.32 3.76 14.83
N LYS A 59 -10.73 4.61 15.71
CA LYS A 59 -9.82 4.18 16.82
C LYS A 59 -8.53 3.42 16.46
N SER A 60 -7.81 3.78 15.40
CA SER A 60 -6.38 3.40 15.26
C SER A 60 -5.40 4.40 15.90
N ARG A 61 -5.86 5.42 16.66
CA ARG A 61 -4.98 6.42 17.31
C ARG A 61 -3.91 5.79 18.23
N ASN A 62 -4.17 4.64 18.85
CA ASN A 62 -3.18 3.95 19.71
C ASN A 62 -2.13 3.13 18.93
N LYS A 63 -2.20 3.10 17.59
CA LYS A 63 -1.23 2.42 16.70
C LYS A 63 -0.62 3.38 15.67
N MET A 64 -0.61 4.68 15.94
CA MET A 64 -0.14 5.69 14.97
C MET A 64 1.31 5.45 14.48
N MET A 65 2.18 4.92 15.35
CA MET A 65 3.54 4.51 14.99
C MET A 65 3.57 3.36 13.95
N ASP A 66 2.54 2.52 13.90
CA ASP A 66 2.46 1.35 13.01
C ASP A 66 2.19 1.76 11.55
N VAL A 67 1.37 2.80 11.30
CA VAL A 67 1.05 3.22 9.92
C VAL A 67 2.23 3.92 9.27
N LEU A 68 2.83 4.91 9.95
CA LEU A 68 3.98 5.65 9.41
C LEU A 68 5.18 4.71 9.16
N GLU A 69 5.45 3.77 10.06
CA GLU A 69 6.49 2.76 9.87
C GLU A 69 6.20 1.87 8.65
N LYS A 70 4.98 1.33 8.55
CA LYS A 70 4.56 0.50 7.40
C LYS A 70 4.66 1.23 6.06
N VAL A 71 4.30 2.52 6.03
CA VAL A 71 4.35 3.38 4.85
C VAL A 71 5.80 3.67 4.47
N THR A 72 6.65 3.99 5.45
CA THR A 72 8.10 4.19 5.24
C THR A 72 8.73 2.94 4.63
N GLN A 73 8.45 1.77 5.20
CA GLN A 73 8.90 0.48 4.64
C GLN A 73 8.33 0.18 3.23
N LYS A 74 7.25 0.83 2.79
CA LYS A 74 6.75 0.72 1.41
C LYS A 74 7.46 1.70 0.49
N GLN A 75 7.79 2.89 0.98
CA GLN A 75 8.58 3.88 0.27
C GLN A 75 10.00 3.36 -0.03
N ASP A 76 10.59 2.56 0.85
CA ASP A 76 11.92 1.94 0.63
C ASP A 76 11.96 1.01 -0.59
N ILE A 77 10.83 0.45 -1.03
CA ILE A 77 10.78 -0.39 -2.26
C ILE A 77 10.64 0.47 -3.53
N LEU A 78 10.39 1.77 -3.39
CA LEU A 78 10.29 2.67 -4.53
C LEU A 78 11.70 2.99 -5.02
N PHE A 79 12.14 2.23 -6.01
CA PHE A 79 13.40 2.49 -6.70
C PHE A 79 13.42 3.91 -7.28
N GLU A 80 14.59 4.55 -7.27
CA GLU A 80 14.77 5.84 -7.92
C GLU A 80 14.39 5.73 -9.40
N SER A 81 13.51 6.64 -9.82
CA SER A 81 13.04 6.76 -11.18
C SER A 81 12.68 8.22 -11.44
N ASN A 82 13.00 8.66 -12.65
CA ASN A 82 12.60 9.97 -13.16
C ASN A 82 11.15 9.96 -13.69
N SER A 83 10.51 8.79 -13.77
CA SER A 83 9.09 8.66 -14.11
C SER A 83 8.21 8.90 -12.89
N PHE A 84 7.01 9.42 -13.13
CA PHE A 84 5.99 9.51 -12.10
C PHE A 84 5.65 8.12 -11.54
N ASP A 85 5.55 8.02 -10.22
CA ASP A 85 5.09 6.82 -9.52
C ASP A 85 3.91 7.18 -8.63
N PHE A 86 2.72 6.68 -9.00
CA PHE A 86 1.49 6.90 -8.25
C PHE A 86 1.59 6.43 -6.79
N ASN A 87 2.38 5.38 -6.52
CA ASN A 87 2.61 4.92 -5.15
C ASN A 87 3.42 5.94 -4.33
N ARG A 88 4.40 6.61 -4.94
CA ARG A 88 5.18 7.66 -4.27
C ARG A 88 4.29 8.81 -3.83
N LEU A 89 3.35 9.22 -4.69
CA LEU A 89 2.40 10.29 -4.39
C LEU A 89 1.56 10.00 -3.14
N TYR A 90 0.80 8.90 -3.15
CA TYR A 90 -0.16 8.65 -2.06
C TYR A 90 0.55 8.23 -0.76
N LEU A 91 1.66 7.50 -0.83
CA LEU A 91 2.46 7.18 0.37
C LEU A 91 3.07 8.44 0.96
N GLY A 92 3.55 9.37 0.11
CA GLY A 92 4.05 10.67 0.56
C GLY A 92 2.98 11.52 1.26
N LEU A 93 1.76 11.52 0.74
CA LEU A 93 0.61 12.18 1.39
C LEU A 93 0.32 11.57 2.77
N ILE A 94 0.33 10.24 2.90
CA ILE A 94 0.14 9.57 4.20
C ILE A 94 1.27 9.95 5.17
N SER A 95 2.54 9.85 4.75
CA SER A 95 3.67 10.24 5.62
C SER A 95 3.53 11.67 6.12
N CYS A 96 3.17 12.61 5.24
CA CYS A 96 2.93 14.00 5.61
C CYS A 96 1.80 14.14 6.65
N PHE A 97 0.68 13.45 6.43
CA PHE A 97 -0.48 13.47 7.34
C PHE A 97 -0.15 12.88 8.71
N GLU A 98 0.54 11.75 8.78
CA GLU A 98 0.94 11.13 10.05
C GLU A 98 1.98 11.99 10.80
N ILE A 99 2.97 12.56 10.10
CA ILE A 99 3.93 13.50 10.70
C ILE A 99 3.21 14.73 11.26
N PHE A 100 2.22 15.27 10.53
CA PHE A 100 1.41 16.40 11.00
C PHE A 100 0.66 16.05 12.28
N LEU A 101 -0.03 14.90 12.30
CA LEU A 101 -0.81 14.47 13.46
C LEU A 101 0.06 14.17 14.70
N ASN A 102 1.33 13.80 14.49
CA ASN A 102 2.33 13.65 15.56
C ASN A 102 2.76 14.99 16.17
N GLY A 103 2.31 16.13 15.63
CA GLY A 103 2.66 17.47 16.09
C GLY A 103 3.95 18.02 15.46
N GLU A 104 4.60 17.29 14.55
CA GLU A 104 5.82 17.73 13.85
C GLU A 104 5.47 18.61 12.64
N PHE A 105 4.74 19.72 12.83
CA PHE A 105 4.15 20.52 11.74
C PHE A 105 5.16 21.06 10.73
N SER A 106 6.29 21.61 11.20
CA SER A 106 7.35 22.12 10.32
C SER A 106 7.95 21.03 9.44
N LYS A 107 8.09 19.81 10.00
CA LYS A 107 8.57 18.64 9.25
C LYS A 107 7.55 18.18 8.23
N ALA A 108 6.25 18.19 8.57
CA ALA A 108 5.18 17.91 7.62
C ALA A 108 5.18 18.91 6.45
N LEU A 109 5.40 20.20 6.73
CA LEU A 109 5.52 21.24 5.70
C LEU A 109 6.75 21.03 4.80
N THR A 110 7.91 20.74 5.38
CA THR A 110 9.11 20.39 4.60
C THR A 110 8.86 19.16 3.73
N PHE A 111 8.20 18.14 4.29
CA PHE A 111 7.90 16.90 3.58
C PHE A 111 6.97 17.14 2.39
N ILE A 112 5.88 17.89 2.55
CA ILE A 112 4.97 18.17 1.43
C ILE A 112 5.63 19.05 0.36
N ASN A 113 6.53 19.97 0.74
CA ASN A 113 7.32 20.75 -0.22
C ASN A 113 8.26 19.84 -1.04
N ASN A 114 8.92 18.87 -0.40
CA ASN A 114 9.75 17.89 -1.11
C ASN A 114 8.94 17.01 -2.05
N LEU A 115 7.71 16.65 -1.67
CA LEU A 115 6.79 15.91 -2.55
C LEU A 115 6.40 16.75 -3.77
N ILE A 116 6.14 18.05 -3.62
CA ILE A 116 5.87 18.98 -4.73
C ILE A 116 7.08 19.06 -5.67
N LEU A 117 8.29 19.24 -5.13
CA LEU A 117 9.51 19.28 -5.94
C LEU A 117 9.68 17.99 -6.73
N THR A 118 9.49 16.84 -6.07
CA THR A 118 9.54 15.53 -6.74
C THR A 118 8.52 15.45 -7.87
N LEU A 119 7.27 15.86 -7.62
CA LEU A 119 6.20 15.84 -8.61
C LEU A 119 6.53 16.71 -9.84
N ASN A 120 7.09 17.90 -9.61
CA ASN A 120 7.52 18.82 -10.67
C ASN A 120 8.68 18.30 -11.53
N HIS A 121 9.55 17.47 -10.95
CA HIS A 121 10.70 16.90 -11.65
C HIS A 121 10.43 15.52 -12.27
N THR A 122 9.32 14.86 -11.91
CA THR A 122 8.94 13.58 -12.51
C THR A 122 8.25 13.76 -13.86
N LYS A 123 8.66 12.95 -14.85
CA LYS A 123 7.96 12.87 -16.14
C LYS A 123 6.70 12.04 -15.98
N MET A 124 5.54 12.63 -16.24
CA MET A 124 4.29 11.91 -16.40
C MET A 124 4.22 11.33 -17.82
N ASP A 125 3.84 10.06 -17.91
CA ASP A 125 3.59 9.43 -19.19
C ASP A 125 2.20 9.82 -19.73
N THR A 126 1.84 9.30 -20.91
CA THR A 126 0.55 9.56 -21.55
C THR A 126 -0.65 9.15 -20.70
N PHE A 127 -0.49 8.19 -19.79
CA PHE A 127 -1.54 7.74 -18.89
C PHE A 127 -1.70 8.68 -17.69
N PHE A 128 -0.60 9.18 -17.12
CA PHE A 128 -0.64 10.04 -15.94
C PHE A 128 -0.88 11.52 -16.26
N GLN A 129 -0.53 11.98 -17.47
CA GLN A 129 -0.72 13.37 -17.88
C GLN A 129 -2.17 13.87 -17.69
N PRO A 130 -3.22 13.12 -18.06
CA PRO A 130 -4.61 13.56 -17.87
C PRO A 130 -5.06 13.69 -16.41
N ILE A 131 -4.31 13.12 -15.45
CA ILE A 131 -4.63 13.18 -14.02
C ILE A 131 -3.69 14.08 -13.22
N SER A 132 -2.75 14.77 -13.89
CA SER A 132 -1.75 15.63 -13.22
C SER A 132 -2.41 16.66 -12.33
N ASP A 133 -3.46 17.31 -12.82
CA ASP A 133 -4.13 18.41 -12.12
C ASP A 133 -4.76 17.94 -10.81
N ALA A 134 -5.34 16.74 -10.80
CA ALA A 134 -5.87 16.12 -9.59
C ALA A 134 -4.75 15.78 -8.59
N CYS A 135 -3.61 15.26 -9.07
CA CYS A 135 -2.44 14.99 -8.23
C CYS A 135 -1.89 16.27 -7.60
N TYR A 136 -1.68 17.32 -8.40
CA TYR A 136 -1.22 18.63 -7.94
C TYR A 136 -2.19 19.25 -6.96
N HIS A 137 -3.48 19.22 -7.27
CA HIS A 137 -4.53 19.73 -6.40
C HIS A 137 -4.42 19.18 -4.98
N VAL A 138 -4.36 17.85 -4.83
CA VAL A 138 -4.33 17.23 -3.49
C VAL A 138 -3.10 17.64 -2.71
N VAL A 139 -1.94 17.68 -3.37
CA VAL A 139 -0.66 18.06 -2.73
C VAL A 139 -0.66 19.53 -2.33
N TYR A 140 -1.09 20.43 -3.21
CA TYR A 140 -1.16 21.87 -2.91
C TYR A 140 -2.21 22.18 -1.85
N ALA A 141 -3.40 21.60 -1.91
CA ALA A 141 -4.44 21.77 -0.89
C ALA A 141 -3.98 21.27 0.48
N THR A 142 -3.25 20.15 0.51
CA THR A 142 -2.60 19.62 1.73
C THR A 142 -1.57 20.60 2.28
N LYS A 143 -0.70 21.16 1.43
CA LYS A 143 0.27 22.19 1.84
C LYS A 143 -0.40 23.45 2.40
N VAL A 144 -1.44 23.94 1.74
CA VAL A 144 -2.16 25.14 2.17
C VAL A 144 -2.86 24.90 3.51
N TYR A 145 -3.42 23.71 3.73
CA TYR A 145 -3.97 23.33 5.04
C TYR A 145 -2.92 23.41 6.16
N ILE A 146 -1.72 22.85 5.92
CA ILE A 146 -0.62 22.89 6.91
C ILE A 146 -0.17 24.33 7.18
N LYS A 147 0.00 25.14 6.12
CA LYS A 147 0.36 26.57 6.23
C LYS A 147 -0.68 27.37 7.02
N ALA A 148 -1.97 27.11 6.77
CA ALA A 148 -3.04 27.74 7.52
C ALA A 148 -2.96 27.40 9.01
N PHE A 149 -2.68 26.14 9.33
CA PHE A 149 -2.56 25.68 10.71
C PHE A 149 -1.39 26.33 11.46
N ILE A 150 -0.24 26.53 10.81
CA ILE A 150 0.94 27.16 11.43
C ILE A 150 0.95 28.70 11.33
N LEU A 151 -0.13 29.30 10.82
CA LEU A 151 -0.33 30.75 10.72
C LEU A 151 0.68 31.46 9.79
N ASP A 152 0.93 30.89 8.62
CA ASP A 152 1.71 31.53 7.55
C ASP A 152 0.86 32.56 6.78
N ASP A 153 1.40 33.76 6.51
CA ASP A 153 0.66 34.91 5.98
C ASP A 153 0.19 34.80 4.50
N ASN A 154 0.48 33.69 3.80
CA ASN A 154 0.22 33.55 2.35
C ASN A 154 -0.87 32.53 1.97
N ILE A 155 -1.88 32.30 2.84
CA ILE A 155 -2.90 31.27 2.61
C ILE A 155 -3.82 31.61 1.42
N GLU A 156 -4.29 32.86 1.33
CA GLU A 156 -5.27 33.29 0.33
C GLU A 156 -4.70 33.18 -1.10
N GLN A 157 -3.44 33.61 -1.28
CA GLN A 157 -2.72 33.43 -2.53
C GLN A 157 -2.49 31.95 -2.88
N GLY A 158 -2.26 31.11 -1.86
CA GLY A 158 -2.16 29.66 -2.03
C GLY A 158 -3.44 29.04 -2.59
N LEU A 159 -4.62 29.48 -2.10
CA LEU A 159 -5.92 28.96 -2.53
C LEU A 159 -6.32 29.42 -3.93
N GLN A 160 -5.99 30.66 -4.32
CA GLN A 160 -6.31 31.19 -5.66
C GLN A 160 -5.70 30.35 -6.80
N ASN A 161 -4.59 29.68 -6.54
CA ASN A 161 -3.89 28.85 -7.52
C ASN A 161 -4.37 27.39 -7.54
N ILE A 162 -5.34 27.03 -6.71
CA ILE A 162 -5.88 25.67 -6.62
C ILE A 162 -7.28 25.68 -7.22
N LYS A 163 -7.53 24.74 -8.14
CA LYS A 163 -8.82 24.54 -8.77
C LYS A 163 -9.86 24.04 -7.73
N PRO A 164 -11.06 24.65 -7.58
CA PRO A 164 -12.07 24.13 -6.64
C PRO A 164 -12.59 22.74 -7.04
N SER A 165 -12.89 21.88 -6.07
CA SER A 165 -13.33 20.49 -6.31
C SER A 165 -14.60 20.37 -7.15
N SER A 166 -15.49 21.37 -7.06
CA SER A 166 -16.73 21.43 -7.84
C SER A 166 -16.48 21.53 -9.35
N SER A 167 -15.32 22.03 -9.76
CA SER A 167 -14.94 22.25 -11.16
C SER A 167 -14.20 21.07 -11.80
N PHE A 168 -14.02 19.96 -11.08
CA PHE A 168 -13.35 18.78 -11.64
C PHE A 168 -14.16 18.11 -12.75
N ASN A 169 -13.46 17.79 -13.83
CA ASN A 169 -13.95 16.94 -14.90
C ASN A 169 -14.01 15.47 -14.43
N ARG A 170 -14.54 14.58 -15.27
CA ARG A 170 -14.72 13.16 -14.90
C ARG A 170 -13.38 12.44 -14.62
N VAL A 171 -12.34 12.73 -15.39
CA VAL A 171 -11.02 12.10 -15.25
C VAL A 171 -10.35 12.52 -13.95
N GLU A 172 -10.40 13.82 -13.62
CA GLU A 172 -9.91 14.36 -12.35
C GLU A 172 -10.67 13.76 -11.16
N LYS A 173 -12.01 13.68 -11.23
CA LYS A 173 -12.82 13.02 -10.19
C LYS A 173 -12.41 11.56 -9.99
N ALA A 174 -12.24 10.82 -11.09
CA ALA A 174 -11.79 9.43 -11.02
C ALA A 174 -10.42 9.32 -10.31
N ALA A 175 -9.48 10.20 -10.65
CA ALA A 175 -8.15 10.25 -10.04
C ALA A 175 -8.19 10.58 -8.54
N ILE A 176 -8.99 11.56 -8.11
CA ILE A 176 -9.19 11.87 -6.69
C ILE A 176 -9.70 10.64 -5.94
N TYR A 177 -10.73 9.96 -6.46
CA TYR A 177 -11.24 8.74 -5.85
C TYR A 177 -10.20 7.61 -5.83
N ALA A 178 -9.34 7.52 -6.86
CA ALA A 178 -8.25 6.56 -6.91
C ALA A 178 -7.20 6.82 -5.82
N ILE A 179 -6.84 8.09 -5.61
CA ILE A 179 -5.93 8.52 -4.54
C ILE A 179 -6.54 8.19 -3.17
N LYS A 180 -7.81 8.58 -2.95
CA LYS A 180 -8.55 8.24 -1.72
C LYS A 180 -8.55 6.73 -1.47
N SER A 181 -8.90 5.93 -2.48
CA SER A 181 -8.90 4.47 -2.37
C SER A 181 -7.53 3.93 -1.93
N LYS A 182 -6.44 4.35 -2.58
CA LYS A 182 -5.08 3.91 -2.19
C LYS A 182 -4.73 4.29 -0.76
N ILE A 183 -5.17 5.46 -0.30
CA ILE A 183 -4.90 5.95 1.05
C ILE A 183 -5.69 5.17 2.08
N PHE A 184 -7.01 5.01 1.91
CA PHE A 184 -7.85 4.26 2.84
C PHE A 184 -7.45 2.78 2.93
N LEU A 185 -6.89 2.17 1.89
CA LEU A 185 -6.33 0.81 1.96
C LEU A 185 -5.21 0.67 3.01
N GLU A 186 -4.56 1.76 3.40
CA GLU A 186 -3.48 1.79 4.41
C GLU A 186 -4.01 1.93 5.84
N TYR A 187 -5.32 2.11 6.02
CA TYR A 187 -6.02 2.18 7.31
C TYR A 187 -7.02 1.03 7.50
N PRO A 188 -6.59 -0.25 7.46
CA PRO A 188 -7.48 -1.38 7.68
C PRO A 188 -7.93 -1.49 9.15
N PRO A 189 -9.03 -2.21 9.43
CA PRO A 189 -9.86 -2.93 8.46
C PRO A 189 -10.95 -2.10 7.79
N GLU A 190 -11.54 -1.11 8.47
CA GLU A 190 -12.64 -0.27 7.96
C GLU A 190 -12.23 0.48 6.67
N GLY A 191 -10.98 0.94 6.61
CA GLY A 191 -10.44 1.58 5.40
C GLY A 191 -10.46 0.68 4.17
N ASN A 192 -10.45 -0.67 4.30
CA ASN A 192 -10.60 -1.54 3.13
C ASN A 192 -12.01 -1.46 2.53
N ILE A 193 -13.04 -1.24 3.34
CA ILE A 193 -14.43 -1.09 2.89
C ILE A 193 -14.57 0.23 2.14
N ILE A 194 -14.15 1.32 2.79
CA ILE A 194 -14.20 2.68 2.21
C ILE A 194 -13.37 2.76 0.93
N ALA A 195 -12.19 2.15 0.91
CA ALA A 195 -11.36 2.13 -0.27
C ALA A 195 -12.01 1.41 -1.46
N LEU A 196 -12.81 0.39 -1.22
CA LEU A 196 -13.54 -0.31 -2.27
C LEU A 196 -14.62 0.60 -2.88
N GLU A 197 -15.39 1.31 -2.05
CA GLU A 197 -16.40 2.27 -2.51
C GLU A 197 -15.78 3.37 -3.40
N PHE A 198 -14.61 3.88 -3.00
CA PHE A 198 -13.88 4.83 -3.83
C PHE A 198 -13.33 4.21 -5.11
N ALA A 199 -12.83 2.97 -5.08
CA ALA A 199 -12.36 2.31 -6.29
C ALA A 199 -13.50 2.02 -7.30
N GLU A 200 -14.69 1.69 -6.80
CA GLU A 200 -15.90 1.56 -7.61
C GLU A 200 -16.31 2.90 -8.20
N SER A 201 -16.27 3.97 -7.41
CA SER A 201 -16.53 5.34 -7.87
C SER A 201 -15.54 5.76 -8.98
N THR A 202 -14.24 5.48 -8.82
CA THR A 202 -13.22 5.74 -9.86
C THR A 202 -13.62 5.11 -11.19
N ARG A 203 -14.01 3.82 -11.18
CA ARG A 203 -14.42 3.11 -12.39
C ARG A 203 -15.71 3.67 -13.00
N ASN A 204 -16.66 4.11 -12.18
CA ASN A 204 -17.91 4.72 -12.68
C ASN A 204 -17.65 6.06 -13.38
N PHE A 205 -16.66 6.83 -12.91
CA PHE A 205 -16.29 8.10 -13.56
C PHE A 205 -15.50 7.90 -14.86
N ASN A 206 -14.64 6.89 -14.92
CA ASN A 206 -13.83 6.51 -16.08
C ASN A 206 -13.63 4.99 -16.11
N ASP A 207 -14.37 4.27 -16.97
CA ASP A 207 -14.38 2.81 -17.06
C ASP A 207 -13.46 2.25 -18.16
N ALA A 208 -13.07 3.11 -19.10
CA ALA A 208 -12.16 2.80 -20.19
C ALA A 208 -10.74 2.53 -19.67
N GLU A 209 -10.34 3.21 -18.61
CA GLU A 209 -8.99 3.17 -18.08
C GLU A 209 -8.72 1.95 -17.18
N LEU A 210 -7.76 1.12 -17.61
CA LEU A 210 -7.45 -0.17 -17.02
C LEU A 210 -6.72 -0.07 -15.69
N TYR A 211 -5.94 1.00 -15.48
CA TYR A 211 -5.25 1.20 -14.22
C TYR A 211 -6.23 1.23 -13.04
N TRP A 212 -7.44 1.76 -13.23
CA TRP A 212 -8.49 1.77 -12.20
C TRP A 212 -8.97 0.38 -11.81
N ILE A 213 -8.95 -0.57 -12.74
CA ILE A 213 -9.26 -1.97 -12.45
C ILE A 213 -8.22 -2.55 -11.49
N THR A 214 -6.94 -2.17 -11.59
CA THR A 214 -5.91 -2.64 -10.66
C THR A 214 -6.16 -2.18 -9.21
N ILE A 215 -6.64 -0.94 -9.04
CA ILE A 215 -6.97 -0.38 -7.72
C ILE A 215 -8.18 -1.10 -7.14
N TRP A 216 -9.21 -1.28 -7.96
CA TRP A 216 -10.43 -1.98 -7.59
C TRP A 216 -10.19 -3.45 -7.22
N LEU A 217 -9.45 -4.21 -8.02
CA LEU A 217 -9.07 -5.59 -7.72
C LEU A 217 -8.27 -5.68 -6.41
N LYS A 218 -7.35 -4.74 -6.19
CA LYS A 218 -6.58 -4.68 -4.93
C LYS A 218 -7.48 -4.43 -3.72
N ALA A 219 -8.44 -3.52 -3.83
CA ALA A 219 -9.39 -3.20 -2.75
C ALA A 219 -10.33 -4.38 -2.47
N LYS A 220 -10.95 -4.98 -3.50
CA LYS A 220 -11.77 -6.19 -3.35
C LYS A 220 -10.99 -7.33 -2.71
N GLY A 221 -9.78 -7.59 -3.21
CA GLY A 221 -8.90 -8.62 -2.64
C GLY A 221 -8.56 -8.37 -1.18
N ARG A 222 -8.26 -7.12 -0.77
CA ARG A 222 -7.99 -6.80 0.66
C ARG A 222 -9.23 -7.02 1.53
N LYS A 223 -10.40 -6.51 1.13
CA LYS A 223 -11.67 -6.73 1.84
C LYS A 223 -11.94 -8.23 1.98
N ARG A 224 -11.83 -8.99 0.89
CA ARG A 224 -12.04 -10.44 0.92
C ARG A 224 -11.04 -11.14 1.84
N ARG A 225 -9.74 -10.90 1.71
CA ARG A 225 -8.73 -11.58 2.56
C ARG A 225 -8.90 -11.28 4.06
N PHE A 226 -9.43 -10.11 4.41
CA PHE A 226 -9.69 -9.73 5.79
C PHE A 226 -10.98 -10.37 6.33
N TYR A 227 -12.11 -10.20 5.63
CA TYR A 227 -13.43 -10.62 6.14
C TYR A 227 -13.78 -12.08 5.77
N ASN A 228 -13.24 -12.59 4.66
CA ASN A 228 -13.66 -13.82 3.99
C ASN A 228 -12.46 -14.56 3.34
N LYS A 229 -11.41 -14.85 4.12
CA LYS A 229 -10.06 -15.25 3.66
C LYS A 229 -10.00 -16.37 2.60
N PHE A 230 -10.93 -17.32 2.64
CA PHE A 230 -10.97 -18.48 1.74
C PHE A 230 -12.15 -18.46 0.75
N THR A 231 -12.78 -17.31 0.56
CA THR A 231 -13.81 -17.15 -0.46
C THR A 231 -13.16 -16.93 -1.82
N LEU A 232 -13.70 -17.56 -2.86
CA LEU A 232 -13.20 -17.35 -4.22
C LEU A 232 -13.35 -15.88 -4.66
N PRO A 233 -12.44 -15.35 -5.48
CA PRO A 233 -12.69 -14.11 -6.18
C PRO A 233 -14.03 -14.17 -6.94
N SER A 234 -14.79 -13.08 -6.85
CA SER A 234 -16.08 -12.97 -7.51
C SER A 234 -15.95 -12.97 -9.04
N ARG A 235 -17.04 -13.28 -9.74
CA ARG A 235 -17.02 -13.39 -11.22
C ARG A 235 -16.49 -12.12 -11.89
N ASP A 236 -16.90 -10.95 -11.40
CA ASP A 236 -16.47 -9.66 -11.91
C ASP A 236 -14.98 -9.38 -11.61
N GLU A 237 -14.42 -9.89 -10.52
CA GLU A 237 -12.98 -9.84 -10.28
C GLU A 237 -12.19 -10.68 -11.30
N LEU A 238 -12.69 -11.88 -11.60
CA LEU A 238 -12.09 -12.74 -12.63
C LEU A 238 -12.23 -12.12 -14.03
N GLU A 239 -13.33 -11.46 -14.34
CA GLU A 239 -13.52 -10.70 -15.58
C GLU A 239 -12.59 -9.48 -15.66
N GLY A 240 -12.41 -8.75 -14.55
CA GLY A 240 -11.42 -7.67 -14.44
C GLY A 240 -10.00 -8.17 -14.66
N ALA A 241 -9.61 -9.27 -14.03
CA ALA A 241 -8.30 -9.90 -14.23
C ALA A 241 -8.10 -10.36 -15.68
N LYS A 242 -9.13 -10.91 -16.32
CA LYS A 242 -9.09 -11.26 -17.75
C LYS A 242 -8.88 -10.02 -18.63
N LYS A 243 -9.60 -8.92 -18.38
CA LYS A 243 -9.44 -7.64 -19.10
C LYS A 243 -8.03 -7.08 -18.95
N LEU A 244 -7.41 -7.21 -17.77
CA LEU A 244 -6.02 -6.83 -17.57
C LEU A 244 -5.04 -7.76 -18.29
N SER A 245 -5.33 -9.06 -18.34
CA SER A 245 -4.46 -10.05 -18.97
C SER A 245 -4.34 -9.91 -20.50
N SER A 246 -5.30 -9.25 -21.15
CA SER A 246 -5.23 -8.94 -22.59
C SER A 246 -4.27 -7.79 -22.93
N CYS A 247 -3.77 -7.06 -21.94
CA CYS A 247 -2.81 -5.98 -22.15
C CYS A 247 -1.39 -6.52 -22.18
N GLU A 248 -1.02 -7.00 -23.35
CA GLU A 248 0.20 -7.79 -23.55
C GLU A 248 1.50 -7.02 -23.37
N ASP A 249 1.46 -5.69 -23.39
CA ASP A 249 2.58 -4.77 -23.38
C ASP A 249 2.81 -4.08 -22.02
N ASN A 250 1.89 -4.23 -21.06
CA ASN A 250 1.99 -3.59 -19.76
C ASN A 250 2.27 -4.61 -18.63
N PRO A 251 3.52 -4.74 -18.15
CA PRO A 251 3.88 -5.73 -17.14
C PRO A 251 3.16 -5.55 -15.80
N GLU A 252 2.74 -4.33 -15.44
CA GLU A 252 2.03 -4.08 -14.18
C GLU A 252 0.61 -4.62 -14.19
N LEU A 253 -0.09 -4.44 -15.32
CA LEU A 253 -1.43 -4.98 -15.51
C LEU A 253 -1.39 -6.51 -15.53
N LEU A 254 -0.40 -7.09 -16.23
CA LEU A 254 -0.17 -8.53 -16.26
C LEU A 254 0.09 -9.11 -14.86
N LEU A 255 0.93 -8.46 -14.05
CA LEU A 255 1.21 -8.89 -12.67
C LEU A 255 -0.02 -8.77 -11.77
N CYS A 256 -0.83 -7.72 -11.95
CA CYS A 256 -2.08 -7.57 -11.20
C CYS A 256 -3.07 -8.71 -11.51
N ALA A 257 -3.26 -9.04 -12.80
CA ALA A 257 -4.08 -10.18 -13.21
C ALA A 257 -3.53 -11.51 -12.67
N SER A 258 -2.21 -11.70 -12.77
CA SER A 258 -1.50 -12.87 -12.30
C SER A 258 -1.76 -13.16 -10.81
N GLN A 259 -1.72 -12.12 -9.96
CA GLN A 259 -2.01 -12.25 -8.53
C GLN A 259 -3.44 -12.76 -8.26
N VAL A 260 -4.45 -12.27 -8.99
CA VAL A 260 -5.84 -12.71 -8.84
C VAL A 260 -5.99 -14.19 -9.23
N PHE A 261 -5.38 -14.60 -10.34
CA PHE A 261 -5.39 -16.01 -10.75
C PHE A 261 -4.62 -16.90 -9.77
N CYS A 262 -3.49 -16.44 -9.25
CA CYS A 262 -2.73 -17.16 -8.23
C CYS A 262 -3.56 -17.40 -6.96
N GLU A 263 -4.25 -16.37 -6.47
CA GLU A 263 -5.14 -16.47 -5.32
C GLU A 263 -6.33 -17.42 -5.59
N THR A 264 -6.91 -17.35 -6.79
CA THR A 264 -7.98 -18.27 -7.20
C THR A 264 -7.51 -19.72 -7.18
N GLY A 265 -6.33 -19.98 -7.75
CA GLY A 265 -5.71 -21.31 -7.75
C GLY A 265 -5.46 -21.83 -6.33
N PHE A 266 -4.99 -20.98 -5.43
CA PHE A 266 -4.77 -21.32 -4.02
C PHE A 266 -6.05 -21.70 -3.29
N ILE A 267 -7.12 -20.92 -3.45
CA ILE A 267 -8.40 -21.17 -2.77
C ILE A 267 -9.06 -22.45 -3.27
N LEU A 268 -9.06 -22.68 -4.60
CA LEU A 268 -9.55 -23.93 -5.18
C LEU A 268 -8.77 -25.14 -4.66
N LYS A 269 -7.44 -25.05 -4.57
CA LYS A 269 -6.62 -26.12 -4.00
C LYS A 269 -7.02 -26.46 -2.56
N LYS A 270 -7.32 -25.43 -1.76
CA LYS A 270 -7.70 -25.59 -0.35
C LYS A 270 -9.08 -26.25 -0.17
N SER A 271 -9.99 -26.10 -1.13
CA SER A 271 -11.33 -26.70 -1.06
C SER A 271 -11.35 -28.23 -1.24
N GLY A 272 -10.29 -28.84 -1.78
CA GLY A 272 -10.01 -30.28 -1.64
C GLY A 272 -10.75 -31.26 -2.57
N THR A 273 -11.58 -30.83 -3.52
CA THR A 273 -12.23 -31.75 -4.47
C THR A 273 -11.36 -32.00 -5.72
N PRO A 274 -11.41 -33.19 -6.36
CA PRO A 274 -10.65 -33.48 -7.59
C PRO A 274 -10.90 -32.49 -8.73
N GLU A 275 -12.15 -32.05 -8.93
CA GLU A 275 -12.51 -31.01 -9.91
C GLU A 275 -11.83 -29.69 -9.58
N ASN A 276 -11.83 -29.29 -8.30
CA ASN A 276 -11.16 -28.07 -7.84
C ASN A 276 -9.63 -28.15 -7.96
N TYR A 277 -9.02 -29.34 -7.89
CA TYR A 277 -7.59 -29.51 -8.18
C TYR A 277 -7.25 -29.23 -9.65
N ARG A 278 -8.10 -29.70 -10.58
CA ARG A 278 -7.92 -29.43 -12.01
C ARG A 278 -8.02 -27.93 -12.30
N ASP A 279 -9.05 -27.28 -11.76
CA ASP A 279 -9.25 -25.84 -11.94
C ASP A 279 -8.16 -25.02 -11.22
N SER A 280 -7.72 -25.45 -10.04
CA SER A 280 -6.59 -24.85 -9.33
C SER A 280 -5.34 -24.81 -10.20
N ASN A 281 -4.97 -25.95 -10.81
CA ASN A 281 -3.81 -26.04 -11.69
C ASN A 281 -3.94 -25.14 -12.93
N LYS A 282 -5.15 -25.01 -13.50
CA LYS A 282 -5.43 -24.09 -14.60
C LYS A 282 -5.12 -22.64 -14.22
N TYR A 283 -5.62 -22.18 -13.06
CA TYR A 283 -5.39 -20.81 -12.60
C TYR A 283 -3.93 -20.55 -12.21
N TYR A 284 -3.26 -21.52 -11.59
CA TYR A 284 -1.83 -21.40 -11.32
C TYR A 284 -0.99 -21.30 -12.59
N LYS A 285 -1.34 -22.07 -13.64
CA LYS A 285 -0.67 -21.97 -14.93
C LYS A 285 -0.85 -20.60 -15.57
N LEU A 286 -2.07 -20.05 -15.56
CA LEU A 286 -2.34 -18.68 -16.04
C LEU A 286 -1.50 -17.63 -15.29
N SER A 287 -1.42 -17.74 -13.97
CA SER A 287 -0.56 -16.87 -13.16
C SER A 287 0.92 -16.99 -13.57
N ALA A 288 1.44 -18.21 -13.71
CA ALA A 288 2.82 -18.44 -14.13
C ALA A 288 3.12 -17.83 -15.52
N ASP A 289 2.24 -18.07 -16.50
CA ASP A 289 2.40 -17.58 -17.87
C ASP A 289 2.40 -16.04 -17.93
N LEU A 290 1.48 -15.38 -17.22
CA LEU A 290 1.43 -13.91 -17.14
C LEU A 290 2.64 -13.33 -16.42
N THR A 291 3.10 -13.98 -15.35
CA THR A 291 4.30 -13.56 -14.60
C THR A 291 5.55 -13.66 -15.47
N LEU A 292 5.68 -14.73 -16.24
CA LEU A 292 6.78 -14.89 -17.19
C LEU A 292 6.75 -13.82 -18.29
N LYS A 293 5.55 -13.48 -18.79
CA LYS A 293 5.39 -12.41 -19.79
C LYS A 293 5.78 -11.04 -19.20
N ALA A 294 5.30 -10.72 -18.00
CA ALA A 294 5.67 -9.50 -17.30
C ALA A 294 7.18 -9.41 -17.02
N TYR A 295 7.82 -10.51 -16.62
CA TYR A 295 9.27 -10.59 -16.43
C TYR A 295 10.03 -10.23 -17.71
N LYS A 296 9.63 -10.77 -18.86
CA LYS A 296 10.26 -10.47 -20.16
C LYS A 296 10.17 -8.99 -20.53
N LEU A 297 9.06 -8.33 -20.16
CA LEU A 297 8.82 -6.90 -20.39
C LEU A 297 9.49 -5.99 -19.36
N ALA A 298 9.93 -6.51 -18.22
CA ALA A 298 10.41 -5.69 -17.12
C ALA A 298 11.75 -4.97 -17.41
N THR A 299 12.51 -5.35 -18.45
CA THR A 299 13.77 -4.68 -18.88
C THR A 299 14.68 -4.23 -17.73
N ASN A 300 14.99 -5.11 -16.77
CA ASN A 300 15.78 -4.82 -15.56
C ASN A 300 15.16 -3.84 -14.54
N ASN A 301 13.88 -3.48 -14.66
CA ASN A 301 13.14 -2.71 -13.68
C ASN A 301 13.01 -3.52 -12.37
N LEU A 302 13.80 -3.16 -11.37
CA LEU A 302 13.88 -3.87 -10.09
C LEU A 302 12.54 -3.97 -9.36
N ARG A 303 11.67 -2.95 -9.51
CA ARG A 303 10.30 -2.97 -8.94
C ARG A 303 9.50 -4.10 -9.53
N LEU A 304 9.48 -4.21 -10.85
CA LEU A 304 8.73 -5.26 -11.56
C LEU A 304 9.33 -6.64 -11.28
N LEU A 305 10.66 -6.76 -11.27
CA LEU A 305 11.34 -8.01 -10.92
C LEU A 305 11.00 -8.47 -9.49
N TYR A 306 10.96 -7.55 -8.52
CA TYR A 306 10.52 -7.83 -7.15
C TYR A 306 9.08 -8.36 -7.11
N HIS A 307 8.16 -7.75 -7.85
CA HIS A 307 6.77 -8.22 -7.91
C HIS A 307 6.64 -9.57 -8.61
N CYS A 308 7.45 -9.84 -9.65
CA CYS A 308 7.53 -11.18 -10.26
C CYS A 308 7.97 -12.23 -9.24
N LEU A 309 9.00 -11.93 -8.45
CA LEU A 309 9.48 -12.84 -7.39
C LEU A 309 8.38 -13.14 -6.39
N LEU A 310 7.63 -12.13 -5.92
CA LEU A 310 6.51 -12.32 -5.00
C LEU A 310 5.49 -13.32 -5.55
N VAL A 311 5.09 -13.18 -6.82
CA VAL A 311 4.12 -14.10 -7.42
C VAL A 311 4.69 -15.52 -7.54
N TYR A 312 5.93 -15.66 -8.03
CA TYR A 312 6.58 -16.97 -8.12
C TYR A 312 6.68 -17.67 -6.76
N MET A 313 6.90 -16.92 -5.68
CA MET A 313 6.97 -17.47 -4.33
C MET A 313 5.64 -18.10 -3.85
N ASP A 314 4.52 -17.73 -4.46
CA ASP A 314 3.18 -18.24 -4.12
C ASP A 314 2.70 -19.35 -5.08
N LEU A 315 3.45 -19.64 -6.15
CA LEU A 315 3.15 -20.72 -7.08
C LEU A 315 3.50 -22.12 -6.51
N PRO A 316 2.85 -23.18 -7.02
CA PRO A 316 3.24 -24.57 -6.75
C PRO A 316 4.64 -24.90 -7.28
N TRP A 317 5.34 -25.79 -6.57
CA TRP A 317 6.71 -26.20 -6.90
C TRP A 317 6.88 -26.68 -8.34
N PHE A 318 5.95 -27.49 -8.87
CA PHE A 318 6.04 -28.02 -10.24
C PHE A 318 6.04 -26.95 -11.33
N LEU A 319 5.47 -25.76 -11.08
CA LEU A 319 5.54 -24.63 -12.02
C LEU A 319 6.81 -23.79 -11.82
N ILE A 320 7.31 -23.73 -10.59
CA ILE A 320 8.54 -23.02 -10.25
C ILE A 320 9.75 -23.70 -10.90
N GLN A 321 9.81 -25.04 -10.87
CA GLN A 321 10.90 -25.82 -11.45
C GLN A 321 11.19 -25.45 -12.91
N ASN A 322 10.13 -25.21 -13.70
CA ASN A 322 10.23 -24.84 -15.11
C ASN A 322 10.79 -23.42 -15.33
N ASN A 323 10.91 -22.61 -14.28
CA ASN A 323 11.29 -21.20 -14.32
C ASN A 323 12.46 -20.86 -13.38
N LEU A 324 13.27 -21.85 -12.97
CA LEU A 324 14.38 -21.62 -12.04
C LEU A 324 15.39 -20.59 -12.56
N ASN A 325 15.74 -20.63 -13.85
CA ASN A 325 16.66 -19.65 -14.45
C ASN A 325 16.15 -18.20 -14.32
N VAL A 326 14.84 -17.99 -14.47
CA VAL A 326 14.20 -16.68 -14.29
C VAL A 326 14.33 -16.23 -12.84
N LEU A 327 14.05 -17.12 -11.89
CA LEU A 327 14.18 -16.83 -10.47
C LEU A 327 15.62 -16.51 -10.06
N THR A 328 16.59 -17.32 -10.49
CA THR A 328 18.01 -17.08 -10.22
C THR A 328 18.45 -15.72 -10.76
N PHE A 329 18.01 -15.35 -11.97
CA PHE A 329 18.28 -14.03 -12.52
C PHE A 329 17.67 -12.91 -11.66
N ILE A 330 16.37 -12.99 -11.34
CA ILE A 330 15.69 -11.99 -10.52
C ILE A 330 16.39 -11.83 -9.17
N VAL A 331 16.68 -12.94 -8.49
CA VAL A 331 17.36 -12.96 -7.19
C VAL A 331 18.75 -12.36 -7.30
N SER A 332 19.51 -12.67 -8.35
CA SER A 332 20.84 -12.07 -8.56
C SER A 332 20.76 -10.54 -8.65
N LYS A 333 19.78 -9.99 -9.40
CA LYS A 333 19.57 -8.55 -9.53
C LYS A 333 19.12 -7.91 -8.22
N LEU A 334 18.14 -8.50 -7.54
CA LEU A 334 17.64 -7.98 -6.26
C LEU A 334 18.69 -8.07 -5.14
N SER A 335 19.54 -9.09 -5.14
CA SER A 335 20.61 -9.24 -4.14
C SER A 335 21.70 -8.16 -4.21
N GLN A 336 21.82 -7.49 -5.36
CA GLN A 336 22.75 -6.37 -5.57
C GLN A 336 22.19 -5.04 -5.07
N THR A 337 20.88 -4.99 -4.77
CA THR A 337 20.26 -3.78 -4.22
C THR A 337 20.59 -3.65 -2.74
N GLN A 338 21.08 -2.48 -2.32
CA GLN A 338 21.43 -2.25 -0.92
C GLN A 338 20.21 -1.81 -0.12
N ASN A 339 20.03 -2.41 1.06
CA ASN A 339 19.19 -1.91 2.16
C ASN A 339 17.70 -1.70 1.86
N ILE A 340 17.03 -2.66 1.21
CA ILE A 340 15.57 -2.64 1.05
C ILE A 340 14.96 -3.78 1.88
N ASN A 341 14.42 -3.45 3.05
CA ASN A 341 13.95 -4.43 4.08
C ASN A 341 13.05 -5.53 3.52
N LYS A 342 12.13 -5.16 2.63
CA LYS A 342 11.17 -6.09 2.03
C LYS A 342 11.78 -6.95 0.93
N VAL A 343 12.82 -6.45 0.24
CA VAL A 343 13.60 -7.27 -0.69
C VAL A 343 14.36 -8.31 0.11
N ASP A 344 15.06 -7.91 1.17
CA ASP A 344 15.77 -8.84 2.07
C ASP A 344 14.83 -9.90 2.66
N ALA A 345 13.65 -9.51 3.15
CA ALA A 345 12.65 -10.46 3.65
C ALA A 345 12.23 -11.48 2.59
N THR A 346 12.07 -11.05 1.34
CA THR A 346 11.65 -11.90 0.22
C THR A 346 12.78 -12.81 -0.24
N LEU A 347 14.02 -12.31 -0.29
CA LEU A 347 15.22 -13.09 -0.57
C LEU A 347 15.44 -14.18 0.49
N GLY A 348 15.25 -13.85 1.77
CA GLY A 348 15.28 -14.82 2.87
C GLY A 348 14.29 -15.97 2.65
N ARG A 349 13.03 -15.65 2.31
CA ARG A 349 12.01 -16.65 1.97
C ARG A 349 12.38 -17.48 0.74
N TYR A 350 12.96 -16.86 -0.30
CA TYR A 350 13.42 -17.56 -1.49
C TYR A 350 14.50 -18.60 -1.15
N TYR A 351 15.55 -18.20 -0.44
CA TYR A 351 16.64 -19.11 -0.09
C TYR A 351 16.16 -20.25 0.81
N GLN A 352 15.24 -19.97 1.74
CA GLN A 352 14.67 -21.00 2.61
C GLN A 352 13.75 -21.97 1.85
N LYS A 353 12.82 -21.46 1.02
CA LYS A 353 11.76 -22.27 0.42
C LYS A 353 12.22 -22.98 -0.86
N ILE A 354 12.96 -22.27 -1.71
CA ILE A 354 13.30 -22.68 -3.09
C ILE A 354 14.70 -23.32 -3.12
N GLU A 355 15.74 -22.61 -2.69
CA GLU A 355 17.11 -23.16 -2.68
C GLU A 355 17.38 -24.11 -1.51
N LYS A 356 16.49 -24.17 -0.51
CA LYS A 356 16.69 -24.93 0.73
C LYS A 356 18.02 -24.60 1.44
N ASN A 357 18.48 -23.35 1.31
CA ASN A 357 19.72 -22.87 1.88
C ASN A 357 19.45 -22.01 3.13
N ASN A 358 19.39 -22.67 4.28
CA ASN A 358 19.11 -22.01 5.57
C ASN A 358 20.19 -20.99 5.97
N ASN A 359 21.47 -21.21 5.60
CA ASN A 359 22.55 -20.27 5.89
C ASN A 359 22.36 -18.95 5.14
N LYS A 360 22.07 -18.99 3.84
CA LYS A 360 21.76 -17.78 3.06
C LYS A 360 20.45 -17.14 3.53
N ALA A 361 19.42 -17.95 3.81
CA ALA A 361 18.16 -17.44 4.33
C ALA A 361 18.36 -16.63 5.62
N LYS A 362 19.18 -17.14 6.54
CA LYS A 362 19.54 -16.45 7.78
C LYS A 362 20.10 -15.06 7.53
N ILE A 363 21.10 -14.92 6.64
CA ILE A 363 21.74 -13.63 6.33
C ILE A 363 20.71 -12.56 5.91
N TYR A 364 19.80 -12.90 5.00
CA TYR A 364 18.80 -11.95 4.51
C TYR A 364 17.68 -11.68 5.53
N LEU A 365 17.25 -12.70 6.29
CA LEU A 365 16.25 -12.53 7.34
C LEU A 365 16.78 -11.70 8.52
N GLU A 366 18.05 -11.84 8.88
CA GLU A 366 18.72 -10.99 9.86
C GLU A 366 18.73 -9.52 9.43
N LYS A 367 19.09 -9.24 8.17
CA LYS A 367 19.06 -7.88 7.62
C LYS A 367 17.64 -7.29 7.70
N ALA A 368 16.64 -8.02 7.24
CA ALA A 368 15.25 -7.56 7.29
C ALA A 368 14.73 -7.38 8.72
N SER A 369 15.13 -8.27 9.65
CA SER A 369 14.77 -8.20 11.08
C SER A 369 15.39 -6.97 11.76
N LYS A 370 16.68 -6.70 11.52
CA LYS A 370 17.38 -5.51 12.04
C LYS A 370 16.71 -4.21 11.62
N ASN A 371 16.04 -4.22 10.48
CA ASN A 371 15.32 -3.07 9.94
C ASN A 371 13.80 -3.08 10.26
N GLY A 372 13.37 -3.83 11.30
CA GLY A 372 12.03 -3.75 11.86
C GLY A 372 10.99 -4.72 11.28
N SER A 373 11.36 -5.66 10.40
CA SER A 373 10.40 -6.65 9.88
C SER A 373 10.12 -7.76 10.89
N PHE A 374 9.04 -7.62 11.68
CA PHE A 374 8.59 -8.65 12.64
C PHE A 374 8.40 -10.03 11.98
N SER A 375 7.80 -10.06 10.78
CA SER A 375 7.61 -11.31 10.03
C SER A 375 8.94 -11.99 9.70
N SER A 376 9.98 -11.20 9.39
CA SER A 376 11.32 -11.72 9.14
C SER A 376 11.99 -12.18 10.43
N SER A 377 11.76 -11.51 11.56
CA SER A 377 12.24 -11.98 12.87
C SER A 377 11.68 -13.35 13.23
N LEU A 378 10.39 -13.60 12.98
CA LEU A 378 9.77 -14.91 13.21
C LEU A 378 10.34 -15.99 12.28
N GLN A 379 10.53 -15.66 10.99
CA GLN A 379 11.15 -16.60 10.05
C GLN A 379 12.63 -16.84 10.36
N LEU A 380 13.35 -15.82 10.84
CA LEU A 380 14.73 -15.93 11.29
C LEU A 380 14.83 -16.94 12.43
N PHE A 381 13.99 -16.78 13.47
CA PHE A 381 13.93 -17.73 14.58
C PHE A 381 13.75 -19.17 14.09
N LYS A 382 12.83 -19.40 13.14
CA LYS A 382 12.65 -20.71 12.52
C LYS A 382 13.92 -21.22 11.82
N VAL A 383 14.57 -20.38 11.01
CA VAL A 383 15.80 -20.75 10.30
C VAL A 383 16.93 -21.06 11.29
N GLU A 384 17.05 -20.31 12.37
CA GLU A 384 18.05 -20.55 13.40
C GLU A 384 17.84 -21.89 14.11
N CYS A 385 16.59 -22.24 14.41
CA CYS A 385 16.25 -23.57 14.92
C CYS A 385 16.68 -24.67 13.94
N LEU A 386 16.41 -24.50 12.64
CA LEU A 386 16.78 -25.48 11.60
C LEU A 386 18.29 -25.62 11.37
N LEU A 387 19.10 -24.67 11.83
CA LEU A 387 20.56 -24.70 11.74
C LEU A 387 21.23 -25.30 12.98
N LYS A 388 20.46 -25.60 14.03
CA LYS A 388 20.97 -26.23 15.26
C LYS A 388 20.84 -27.75 15.20
N PRO A 389 21.69 -28.50 15.93
CA PRO A 389 21.51 -29.93 16.13
C PRO A 389 20.12 -30.23 16.71
N VAL A 390 19.51 -31.33 16.27
CA VAL A 390 18.14 -31.73 16.67
C VAL A 390 18.02 -31.94 18.19
N GLU A 391 19.13 -32.33 18.84
CA GLU A 391 19.23 -32.56 20.28
C GLU A 391 19.08 -31.28 21.12
N ASP A 392 19.42 -30.12 20.55
CA ASP A 392 19.36 -28.83 21.27
C ASP A 392 17.96 -28.21 21.26
N PHE A 393 17.08 -28.60 20.32
CA PHE A 393 15.73 -28.06 20.18
C PHE A 393 14.74 -29.11 19.65
N PRO A 394 14.03 -29.85 20.53
CA PRO A 394 12.97 -30.78 20.13
C PRO A 394 11.85 -30.12 19.30
N VAL A 395 11.67 -28.80 19.45
CA VAL A 395 10.74 -27.98 18.68
C VAL A 395 11.05 -27.97 17.17
N VAL A 396 12.29 -28.26 16.76
CA VAL A 396 12.72 -28.32 15.35
C VAL A 396 11.94 -29.40 14.59
N GLN A 397 11.73 -30.58 15.19
CA GLN A 397 10.92 -31.64 14.59
C GLN A 397 9.46 -31.22 14.39
N TYR A 398 8.93 -30.41 15.31
CA TYR A 398 7.58 -29.85 15.22
C TYR A 398 7.50 -28.73 14.15
N LEU A 399 8.51 -27.89 14.01
CA LEU A 399 8.55 -26.80 13.02
C LEU A 399 8.76 -27.30 11.58
N ASP A 400 9.50 -28.40 11.39
CA ASP A 400 9.66 -29.06 10.09
C ASP A 400 8.38 -29.78 9.64
N SER A 401 7.67 -30.45 10.56
CA SER A 401 6.35 -31.02 10.28
C SER A 401 5.27 -29.96 10.04
N LEU A 402 5.42 -28.75 10.59
CA LEU A 402 4.59 -27.57 10.30
C LEU A 402 4.88 -26.90 8.94
N GLN A 403 5.76 -27.44 8.08
CA GLN A 403 5.92 -26.96 6.69
C GLN A 403 4.58 -26.88 5.93
N TYR A 404 3.54 -27.59 6.36
CA TYR A 404 2.19 -27.52 5.79
C TYR A 404 1.24 -26.53 6.48
N PHE A 405 1.51 -26.09 7.71
CA PHE A 405 0.52 -25.38 8.54
C PHE A 405 0.80 -23.88 8.74
N LEU A 406 2.07 -23.46 8.75
CA LEU A 406 2.46 -22.06 9.02
C LEU A 406 2.40 -21.11 7.82
N PHE A 407 1.94 -21.58 6.66
CA PHE A 407 1.58 -20.72 5.51
C PHE A 407 0.24 -20.00 5.71
N MET A 408 -0.33 -20.01 6.93
CA MET A 408 -1.68 -19.53 7.24
C MET A 408 -1.73 -18.20 8.01
N ILE A 409 -0.60 -17.54 8.28
CA ILE A 409 -0.51 -16.13 8.68
C ILE A 409 0.36 -15.43 7.65
#